data_AF-A0A023AY85-F1
#
_entry.id   AF-A0A023AY85-F1
#
_cell.length_a   1.000
_cell.length_b   1.000
_cell.length_c   1.000
_cell.angle_alpha   90.00
_cell.angle_beta   90.00
_cell.angle_gamma   90.00
#
_symmetry.space_group_name_H-M   'P 1'
#
loop_
_entity.id
_entity.type
_entity.pdbx_description
1 polymer ?
#
loop_
_entity_poly.entity_id
_entity_poly.type
_entity_poly.pdbx_seq_one_letter_code
_entity_poly.pdbx_strand_id
1 'polypeptide(L)'
;MKSEDTLFNPDQIHLLSHAIRPTVRVDFERGTMYGDAKKARDEAERVRVAQKVLMQLAEAGKLTEGESITPLKRPMTSMSELREALFKTYKALEPSGDYKSFFWKGICRPILGISWEDKVAVKKYSGNGGRNFVCERCKPGEVISLPVPSKVTANVLSRHPNMKDFIPDDHLLPLKDWVVPGPDGKVYTPGDQWPPQETVKGTWKKVSEMSVEELSCKARREGLDITNIRWDPANLLNRRLNCFSPSDVAAGNLMGDEMDRHISRWRVVNLADLIKSYRLSPDIVRHLEDDANMITDACDKFGPRLRYDHYIGNYAQAYVLLQFTERGERSRLRLVTIPWCLANGVELRTLGAGVAFWDQVRADAGCDDVIDYLDYSAVKDGVGNSSK
;
A
#
# COMPACT_ATOMS: atom_id res chain seq x y z
N MET A 1 -7.69 -24.69 -24.16
CA MET A 1 -6.52 -24.25 -23.38
C MET A 1 -5.62 -25.46 -23.20
N LYS A 2 -4.30 -25.34 -23.41
CA LYS A 2 -3.37 -26.43 -23.05
C LYS A 2 -3.38 -26.54 -21.52
N SER A 3 -3.45 -27.75 -20.96
CA SER A 3 -3.42 -27.93 -19.51
C SER A 3 -2.12 -27.31 -18.98
N GLU A 4 -2.22 -26.25 -18.20
CA GLU A 4 -1.07 -25.78 -17.43
C GLU A 4 -0.69 -26.90 -16.47
N ASP A 5 0.61 -27.16 -16.29
CA ASP A 5 1.15 -28.23 -15.43
C ASP A 5 0.94 -27.89 -13.94
N THR A 6 -0.28 -27.54 -13.53
CA THR A 6 -0.65 -27.13 -12.18
C THR A 6 -1.11 -28.33 -11.35
N LEU A 7 -0.82 -28.32 -10.04
CA LEU A 7 -1.36 -29.31 -9.09
C LEU A 7 -2.87 -29.17 -8.89
N PHE A 8 -3.44 -28.04 -9.32
CA PHE A 8 -4.83 -27.70 -9.16
C PHE A 8 -5.46 -27.44 -10.51
N ASN A 9 -6.67 -27.94 -10.71
CA ASN A 9 -7.49 -27.49 -11.82
C ASN A 9 -7.92 -26.03 -11.51
N PRO A 10 -7.86 -25.09 -12.47
CA PRO A 10 -8.44 -23.74 -12.32
C PRO A 10 -9.85 -23.72 -11.69
N ASP A 11 -10.69 -24.69 -12.02
CA ASP A 11 -12.06 -24.88 -11.52
C ASP A 11 -12.12 -25.23 -10.01
N GLN A 12 -10.98 -25.59 -9.39
CA GLN A 12 -10.85 -25.75 -7.94
C GLN A 12 -10.71 -24.42 -7.21
N ILE A 13 -10.36 -23.33 -7.92
CA ILE A 13 -10.09 -22.02 -7.33
C ILE A 13 -11.33 -21.15 -7.50
N HIS A 14 -12.06 -20.96 -6.41
CA HIS A 14 -13.28 -20.18 -6.35
C HIS A 14 -13.00 -18.81 -5.75
N LEU A 15 -13.26 -17.75 -6.51
CA LEU A 15 -13.31 -16.41 -5.96
C LEU A 15 -14.68 -16.20 -5.30
N LEU A 16 -14.73 -16.21 -3.96
CA LEU A 16 -15.96 -16.08 -3.19
C LEU A 16 -16.38 -14.63 -2.96
N SER A 17 -15.43 -13.69 -3.02
CA SER A 17 -15.69 -12.27 -2.87
C SER A 17 -14.78 -11.46 -3.77
N HIS A 18 -15.34 -10.45 -4.43
CA HIS A 18 -14.60 -9.45 -5.22
C HIS A 18 -14.25 -8.21 -4.40
N ALA A 19 -14.57 -8.18 -3.10
CA ALA A 19 -14.30 -7.04 -2.23
C ALA A 19 -12.78 -6.80 -2.09
N ILE A 20 -12.43 -5.68 -1.44
CA ILE A 20 -11.04 -5.31 -1.11
C ILE A 20 -10.26 -6.44 -0.44
N ARG A 21 -10.98 -7.31 0.27
CA ARG A 21 -10.52 -8.59 0.78
C ARG A 21 -11.08 -9.71 -0.09
N PRO A 22 -10.46 -10.02 -1.24
CA PRO A 22 -10.94 -11.11 -2.06
C PRO A 22 -10.74 -12.41 -1.30
N THR A 23 -11.83 -13.10 -1.01
CA THR A 23 -11.77 -14.41 -0.40
C THR A 23 -11.67 -15.43 -1.52
N VAL A 24 -10.52 -16.09 -1.64
CA VAL A 24 -10.33 -17.19 -2.56
C VAL A 24 -10.44 -18.50 -1.78
N ARG A 25 -11.34 -19.38 -2.20
CA ARG A 25 -11.46 -20.74 -1.68
C ARG A 25 -10.89 -21.71 -2.70
N VAL A 26 -9.98 -22.57 -2.25
CA VAL A 26 -9.56 -23.73 -3.03
C VAL A 26 -10.39 -24.93 -2.56
N ASP A 27 -11.19 -25.51 -3.45
CA ASP A 27 -12.04 -26.67 -3.14
C ASP A 27 -11.23 -27.96 -3.22
N PHE A 28 -10.75 -28.40 -2.06
CA PHE A 28 -10.07 -29.69 -1.92
C PHE A 28 -11.02 -30.88 -1.78
N GLU A 29 -12.28 -30.66 -1.39
CA GLU A 29 -13.25 -31.72 -1.11
C GLU A 29 -13.71 -32.41 -2.39
N ARG A 30 -13.87 -31.62 -3.46
CA ARG A 30 -14.27 -32.12 -4.79
C ARG A 30 -13.07 -32.35 -5.72
N GLY A 31 -11.86 -32.40 -5.18
CA GLY A 31 -10.61 -32.41 -5.96
C GLY A 31 -10.55 -33.47 -7.07
N THR A 32 -11.18 -34.63 -6.86
CA THR A 32 -11.25 -35.75 -7.82
C THR A 32 -12.31 -35.59 -8.92
N MET A 33 -13.22 -34.62 -8.78
CA MET A 33 -14.30 -34.34 -9.74
C MET A 33 -13.91 -33.31 -10.81
N TYR A 34 -12.78 -32.62 -10.62
CA TYR A 34 -12.27 -31.67 -11.58
C TYR A 34 -11.39 -32.39 -12.63
N GLY A 35 -11.73 -32.25 -13.92
CA GLY A 35 -10.97 -32.85 -15.03
C GLY A 35 -9.51 -32.41 -15.02
N ASP A 36 -8.59 -33.22 -15.55
CA ASP A 36 -7.16 -32.90 -15.66
C ASP A 36 -6.39 -32.66 -14.34
N ALA A 37 -7.01 -32.85 -13.17
CA ALA A 37 -6.27 -32.86 -11.90
C ALA A 37 -5.28 -34.02 -11.90
N LYS A 38 -4.00 -33.73 -12.19
CA LYS A 38 -2.93 -34.73 -12.16
C LYS A 38 -2.83 -35.31 -10.75
N LYS A 39 -3.31 -36.55 -10.59
CA LYS A 39 -3.02 -37.33 -9.37
C LYS A 39 -1.54 -37.65 -9.38
N ALA A 40 -0.79 -36.97 -8.52
CA ALA A 40 0.57 -37.38 -8.22
C ALA A 40 0.54 -38.81 -7.64
N ARG A 41 1.51 -39.62 -8.06
CA ARG A 41 1.64 -41.03 -7.70
C ARG A 41 2.02 -41.22 -6.23
N ASP A 42 2.80 -40.29 -5.69
CA ASP A 42 3.29 -40.30 -4.32
C ASP A 42 3.60 -38.87 -3.83
N GLU A 43 3.98 -38.75 -2.55
CA GLU A 43 4.29 -37.45 -1.94
C GLU A 43 5.51 -36.78 -2.56
N ALA A 44 6.53 -37.54 -2.96
CA ALA A 44 7.72 -37.01 -3.60
C ALA A 44 7.38 -36.38 -4.96
N GLU A 45 6.48 -36.99 -5.74
CA GLU A 45 5.98 -36.43 -6.98
C GLU A 45 5.15 -35.16 -6.72
N ARG A 46 4.30 -35.13 -5.69
CA ARG A 46 3.55 -33.92 -5.29
C ARG A 46 4.49 -32.75 -5.01
N VAL A 47 5.54 -33.01 -4.25
CA VAL A 47 6.55 -32.02 -3.89
C VAL A 47 7.30 -31.53 -5.13
N ARG A 48 7.73 -32.44 -6.01
CA ARG A 48 8.42 -32.08 -7.25
C ARG A 48 7.57 -31.22 -8.17
N VAL A 49 6.27 -31.54 -8.32
CA VAL A 49 5.35 -30.72 -9.13
C VAL A 49 5.11 -29.37 -8.47
N ALA A 50 4.94 -29.32 -7.14
CA ALA A 50 4.80 -28.05 -6.42
C ALA A 50 6.03 -27.16 -6.60
N GLN A 51 7.23 -27.72 -6.44
CA GLN A 51 8.49 -27.00 -6.66
C GLN A 51 8.62 -26.51 -8.10
N LYS A 52 8.24 -27.32 -9.10
CA LYS A 52 8.24 -26.93 -10.52
C LYS A 52 7.32 -25.71 -10.75
N VAL A 53 6.08 -25.77 -10.28
CA VAL A 53 5.10 -24.68 -10.47
C VAL A 53 5.55 -23.41 -9.75
N LEU A 54 6.00 -23.53 -8.49
CA LEU A 54 6.49 -22.40 -7.72
C LEU A 54 7.75 -21.79 -8.33
N MET A 55 8.62 -22.60 -8.96
CA MET A 55 9.77 -22.10 -9.70
C MET A 55 9.34 -21.30 -10.93
N GLN A 56 8.39 -21.82 -11.72
CA GLN A 56 7.84 -21.08 -12.86
C GLN A 56 7.21 -19.76 -12.44
N LEU A 57 6.50 -19.73 -11.31
CA LEU A 57 5.96 -18.50 -10.74
C LEU A 57 7.06 -17.54 -10.26
N ALA A 58 8.14 -18.06 -9.66
CA ALA A 58 9.27 -17.25 -9.25
C ALA A 58 10.00 -16.62 -10.44
N GLU A 59 10.24 -17.39 -11.50
CA GLU A 59 10.81 -16.93 -12.76
C GLU A 59 9.92 -15.87 -13.44
N ALA A 60 8.62 -16.14 -13.54
CA ALA A 60 7.65 -15.19 -14.10
C ALA A 60 7.55 -13.90 -13.28
N GLY A 61 7.65 -14.01 -11.95
CA GLY A 61 7.72 -12.90 -11.01
C GLY A 61 9.08 -12.22 -10.94
N LYS A 62 10.03 -12.59 -11.83
CA LYS A 62 11.39 -12.04 -11.91
C LYS A 62 12.16 -12.09 -10.57
N LEU A 63 11.85 -13.08 -9.71
CA LEU A 63 12.63 -13.30 -8.50
C LEU A 63 14.05 -13.75 -8.90
N THR A 64 15.04 -12.89 -8.66
CA THR A 64 16.44 -13.15 -9.02
C THR A 64 17.00 -14.37 -8.27
N GLU A 65 17.99 -15.05 -8.87
CA GLU A 65 18.69 -16.16 -8.23
C GLU A 65 19.34 -15.74 -6.91
N GLY A 66 19.10 -16.49 -5.83
CA GLY A 66 19.60 -16.20 -4.48
C GLY A 66 18.94 -17.07 -3.39
N GLU A 67 19.13 -16.70 -2.12
CA GLU A 67 18.55 -17.42 -0.97
C GLU A 67 17.01 -17.51 -1.01
N SER A 68 16.36 -16.58 -1.71
CA SER A 68 14.90 -16.46 -1.90
C SER A 68 14.27 -17.63 -2.66
N ILE A 69 14.96 -18.22 -3.63
CA ILE A 69 14.46 -19.35 -4.46
C ILE A 69 15.16 -20.68 -4.15
N THR A 70 16.16 -20.67 -3.27
CA THR A 70 16.93 -21.86 -2.89
C THR A 70 16.06 -23.04 -2.41
N PRO A 71 15.00 -22.84 -1.61
CA PRO A 71 14.09 -23.92 -1.22
C PRO A 71 13.36 -24.60 -2.39
N LEU A 72 13.18 -23.87 -3.50
CA LEU A 72 12.51 -24.39 -4.70
C LEU A 72 13.44 -25.23 -5.57
N LYS A 73 14.76 -25.00 -5.48
CA LYS A 73 15.79 -25.75 -6.24
C LYS A 73 16.24 -27.03 -5.52
N ARG A 74 16.18 -27.06 -4.19
CA ARG A 74 16.64 -28.20 -3.39
C ARG A 74 15.56 -29.30 -3.37
N PRO A 75 15.89 -30.56 -3.67
CA PRO A 75 14.93 -31.66 -3.53
C PRO A 75 14.39 -31.73 -2.09
N MET A 76 13.07 -31.80 -1.94
CA MET A 76 12.39 -31.96 -0.66
C MET A 76 11.62 -33.29 -0.66
N THR A 77 11.54 -33.92 0.50
CA THR A 77 10.94 -35.27 0.64
C THR A 77 9.45 -35.21 0.97
N SER A 78 8.96 -34.11 1.52
CA SER A 78 7.56 -33.93 1.91
C SER A 78 7.05 -32.50 1.67
N MET A 79 5.73 -32.34 1.61
CA MET A 79 5.12 -31.01 1.49
C MET A 79 5.34 -30.17 2.74
N SER A 80 5.46 -30.81 3.91
CA SER A 80 5.78 -30.13 5.17
C SER A 80 7.18 -29.54 5.15
N GLU A 81 8.17 -30.30 4.66
CA GLU A 81 9.55 -29.85 4.52
C GLU A 81 9.67 -28.69 3.54
N LEU A 82 9.02 -28.80 2.36
CA LEU A 82 8.95 -27.70 1.39
C LEU A 82 8.32 -26.44 2.00
N ARG A 83 7.20 -26.59 2.72
CA ARG A 83 6.51 -25.48 3.39
C ARG A 83 7.43 -24.81 4.43
N GLU A 84 8.09 -25.58 5.27
CA GLU A 84 8.95 -25.05 6.33
C GLU A 84 10.16 -24.30 5.74
N ALA A 85 10.77 -24.86 4.69
CA ALA A 85 11.88 -24.21 3.99
C ALA A 85 11.45 -22.89 3.33
N LEU A 86 10.32 -22.88 2.62
CA LEU A 86 9.76 -21.65 2.04
C LEU A 86 9.40 -20.61 3.10
N PHE A 87 8.81 -21.07 4.21
CA PHE A 87 8.43 -20.19 5.30
C PHE A 87 9.64 -19.58 6.02
N LYS A 88 10.72 -20.36 6.21
CA LYS A 88 11.97 -19.88 6.77
C LYS A 88 12.61 -18.82 5.87
N THR A 89 12.65 -19.06 4.56
CA THR A 89 13.12 -18.06 3.59
C THR A 89 12.26 -16.81 3.60
N TYR A 90 10.93 -16.96 3.59
CA TYR A 90 10.02 -15.80 3.67
C TYR A 90 10.23 -14.99 4.97
N LYS A 91 10.43 -15.65 6.12
CA LYS A 91 10.74 -14.97 7.39
C LYS A 91 12.02 -14.14 7.34
N ALA A 92 13.05 -14.65 6.66
CA ALA A 92 14.30 -13.94 6.50
C ALA A 92 14.14 -12.70 5.62
N LEU A 93 13.33 -12.82 4.56
CA LEU A 93 13.01 -11.71 3.64
C LEU A 93 12.03 -10.69 4.24
N GLU A 94 11.13 -11.12 5.13
CA GLU A 94 10.10 -10.28 5.78
C GLU A 94 10.20 -10.43 7.32
N PRO A 95 11.21 -9.82 7.96
CA PRO A 95 11.45 -9.94 9.40
C PRO A 95 10.39 -9.22 10.26
N SER A 96 9.49 -8.44 9.64
CA SER A 96 8.41 -7.72 10.33
C SER A 96 7.41 -8.64 11.04
N GLY A 97 7.29 -9.89 10.62
CA GLY A 97 6.30 -10.83 11.17
C GLY A 97 4.93 -10.80 10.46
N ASP A 98 4.74 -9.92 9.48
CA ASP A 98 3.47 -9.70 8.79
C ASP A 98 2.97 -10.89 7.97
N TYR A 99 3.85 -11.87 7.67
CA TYR A 99 3.48 -13.16 7.06
C TYR A 99 2.47 -13.96 7.88
N LYS A 100 2.37 -13.68 9.19
CA LYS A 100 1.40 -14.32 10.10
C LYS A 100 -0.02 -13.82 9.89
N SER A 101 -0.21 -12.76 9.11
CA SER A 101 -1.54 -12.18 8.90
C SER A 101 -2.47 -13.09 8.08
N PHE A 102 -1.98 -14.20 7.50
CA PHE A 102 -2.73 -15.15 6.65
C PHE A 102 -3.39 -14.54 5.40
N PHE A 103 -3.26 -13.24 5.21
CA PHE A 103 -3.62 -12.56 3.98
C PHE A 103 -2.48 -12.75 3.00
N TRP A 104 -2.73 -13.53 1.95
CA TRP A 104 -1.88 -13.49 0.76
C TRP A 104 -1.91 -12.03 0.27
N LYS A 105 -0.75 -11.35 0.25
CA LYS A 105 -0.58 -10.00 -0.34
C LYS A 105 -1.35 -10.00 -1.66
N GLY A 106 -2.30 -9.07 -1.81
CA GLY A 106 -3.42 -9.17 -2.76
C GLY A 106 -3.00 -9.69 -4.14
N ILE A 107 -3.63 -10.78 -4.59
CA ILE A 107 -3.33 -11.41 -5.88
C ILE A 107 -3.45 -10.40 -7.05
N CYS A 108 -4.33 -9.38 -6.93
CA CYS A 108 -4.34 -8.20 -7.81
C CYS A 108 -3.91 -6.96 -7.02
N ARG A 109 -2.67 -6.50 -7.22
CA ARG A 109 -2.20 -5.17 -6.79
C ARG A 109 -2.29 -4.23 -8.00
N PRO A 110 -3.31 -3.36 -8.11
CA PRO A 110 -3.40 -2.41 -9.20
C PRO A 110 -2.23 -1.45 -9.18
N ILE A 111 -1.73 -1.10 -10.36
CA ILE A 111 -0.60 -0.20 -10.48
C ILE A 111 -1.08 1.25 -10.53
N LEU A 112 -0.61 2.06 -9.59
CA LEU A 112 -0.95 3.48 -9.53
C LEU A 112 0.05 4.27 -10.36
N GLY A 113 -0.48 5.16 -11.18
CA GLY A 113 0.27 6.14 -11.96
C GLY A 113 -0.38 7.52 -11.92
N ILE A 114 0.22 8.44 -12.65
CA ILE A 114 -0.32 9.79 -12.86
C ILE A 114 -0.95 9.81 -14.25
N SER A 115 -2.24 10.10 -14.31
CA SER A 115 -2.98 10.21 -15.56
C SER A 115 -2.59 11.47 -16.34
N TRP A 116 -3.05 11.58 -17.59
CA TRP A 116 -2.87 12.78 -18.40
C TRP A 116 -3.60 14.02 -17.83
N GLU A 117 -4.57 13.81 -16.92
CA GLU A 117 -5.27 14.86 -16.18
C GLU A 117 -4.53 15.28 -14.89
N ASP A 118 -3.30 14.82 -14.65
CA ASP A 118 -2.55 15.08 -13.41
C ASP A 118 -3.29 14.57 -12.16
N LYS A 119 -3.83 13.36 -12.27
CA LYS A 119 -4.55 12.64 -11.22
C LYS A 119 -3.95 11.28 -10.95
N VAL A 120 -4.00 10.84 -9.70
CA VAL A 120 -3.68 9.47 -9.32
C VAL A 120 -4.73 8.52 -9.91
N ALA A 121 -4.28 7.56 -10.71
CA ALA A 121 -5.16 6.64 -11.41
C ALA A 121 -4.52 5.24 -11.55
N VAL A 122 -5.36 4.21 -11.73
CA VAL A 122 -4.90 2.84 -12.00
C VAL A 122 -4.47 2.72 -13.48
N LYS A 123 -3.18 2.45 -13.76
CA LYS A 123 -2.68 2.39 -15.15
C LYS A 123 -3.37 1.26 -15.91
N LYS A 124 -3.59 1.50 -17.21
CA LYS A 124 -4.08 0.51 -18.16
C LYS A 124 -2.97 -0.44 -18.58
N TYR A 125 -3.22 -1.73 -18.49
CA TYR A 125 -2.31 -2.77 -18.97
C TYR A 125 -2.18 -2.71 -20.51
N SER A 126 -0.97 -2.84 -21.04
CA SER A 126 -0.68 -2.66 -22.48
C SER A 126 -0.86 -3.92 -23.33
N GLY A 127 -1.06 -5.08 -22.71
CA GLY A 127 -1.16 -6.36 -23.42
C GLY A 127 -2.33 -6.41 -24.42
N ASN A 128 -2.06 -6.90 -25.63
CA ASN A 128 -3.00 -7.05 -26.77
C ASN A 128 -4.21 -7.98 -26.54
N GLY A 129 -4.44 -8.47 -25.31
CA GLY A 129 -5.63 -9.23 -24.95
C GLY A 129 -6.73 -8.30 -24.46
N GLY A 130 -7.63 -7.88 -25.35
CA GLY A 130 -8.66 -6.84 -25.15
C GLY A 130 -9.69 -7.01 -24.02
N ARG A 131 -9.49 -7.94 -23.08
CA ARG A 131 -10.19 -8.07 -21.79
C ARG A 131 -9.25 -8.89 -20.92
N ASN A 132 -8.67 -8.36 -19.83
CA ASN A 132 -8.08 -9.17 -18.75
C ASN A 132 -7.67 -8.28 -17.55
N PHE A 133 -8.60 -7.46 -17.04
CA PHE A 133 -8.45 -7.00 -15.66
C PHE A 133 -8.93 -8.13 -14.76
N VAL A 134 -8.08 -8.58 -13.84
CA VAL A 134 -8.39 -9.73 -12.96
C VAL A 134 -9.53 -9.38 -11.99
N CYS A 135 -9.74 -8.10 -11.67
CA CYS A 135 -10.85 -7.63 -10.85
C CYS A 135 -11.18 -6.15 -11.07
N GLU A 136 -12.30 -5.70 -10.48
CA GLU A 136 -12.80 -4.32 -10.50
C GLU A 136 -11.73 -3.29 -10.05
N ARG A 137 -10.96 -3.59 -9.00
CA ARG A 137 -9.87 -2.73 -8.52
C ARG A 137 -8.75 -2.51 -9.54
N CYS A 138 -8.62 -3.39 -10.51
CA CYS A 138 -7.56 -3.32 -11.52
C CYS A 138 -8.07 -2.62 -12.79
N LYS A 139 -9.32 -2.16 -12.83
CA LYS A 139 -9.85 -1.34 -13.92
C LYS A 139 -9.17 0.04 -13.92
N PRO A 140 -8.84 0.58 -15.09
CA PRO A 140 -8.30 1.92 -15.19
C PRO A 140 -9.33 2.95 -14.75
N GLY A 141 -8.90 3.91 -13.94
CA GLY A 141 -9.76 4.97 -13.45
C GLY A 141 -9.06 5.81 -12.39
N GLU A 142 -9.66 6.96 -12.11
CA GLU A 142 -9.21 7.89 -11.07
C GLU A 142 -9.41 7.25 -9.68
N VAL A 143 -8.37 7.27 -8.86
CA VAL A 143 -8.44 6.77 -7.49
C VAL A 143 -8.99 7.88 -6.59
N ILE A 144 -10.10 7.58 -5.92
CA ILE A 144 -10.85 8.52 -5.06
C ILE A 144 -10.51 8.32 -3.57
N SER A 145 -10.18 7.09 -3.19
CA SER A 145 -9.84 6.69 -1.84
C SER A 145 -8.80 5.56 -1.81
N LEU A 146 -8.23 5.32 -0.63
CA LEU A 146 -7.26 4.28 -0.34
C LEU A 146 -7.81 3.39 0.78
N PRO A 147 -8.82 2.54 0.51
CA PRO A 147 -9.44 1.67 1.51
C PRO A 147 -8.54 0.47 1.83
N VAL A 148 -7.34 0.75 2.32
CA VAL A 148 -6.27 -0.20 2.58
C VAL A 148 -6.33 -0.66 4.03
N PRO A 149 -6.33 -1.98 4.31
CA PRO A 149 -6.10 -2.47 5.65
C PRO A 149 -4.76 -1.97 6.18
N SER A 150 -4.81 -1.10 7.20
CA SER A 150 -3.63 -0.46 7.77
C SER A 150 -3.83 -0.21 9.26
N LYS A 151 -2.76 0.23 9.94
CA LYS A 151 -2.84 0.69 11.33
C LYS A 151 -3.85 1.82 11.52
N VAL A 152 -4.00 2.69 10.52
CA VAL A 152 -4.99 3.78 10.52
C VAL A 152 -6.40 3.20 10.56
N THR A 153 -6.74 2.33 9.60
CA THR A 153 -8.05 1.68 9.52
C THR A 153 -8.34 0.83 10.76
N ALA A 154 -7.35 0.07 11.23
CA ALA A 154 -7.49 -0.75 12.44
C ALA A 154 -7.79 0.11 13.68
N ASN A 155 -7.13 1.27 13.81
CA ASN A 155 -7.37 2.19 14.91
C ASN A 155 -8.79 2.76 14.88
N VAL A 156 -9.27 3.23 13.71
CA VAL A 156 -10.66 3.68 13.52
C VAL A 156 -11.65 2.57 13.91
N LEU A 157 -11.46 1.36 13.39
CA LEU A 157 -12.37 0.23 13.62
C LEU A 157 -12.35 -0.28 15.08
N SER A 158 -11.23 -0.16 15.79
CA SER A 158 -11.14 -0.53 17.21
C SER A 158 -12.01 0.36 18.11
N ARG A 159 -12.16 1.64 17.73
CA ARG A 159 -12.96 2.63 18.46
C ARG A 159 -14.42 2.64 17.99
N HIS A 160 -14.63 2.40 16.70
CA HIS A 160 -15.93 2.45 16.04
C HIS A 160 -16.08 1.28 15.06
N PRO A 161 -16.42 0.06 15.54
CA PRO A 161 -16.52 -1.13 14.68
C PRO A 161 -17.53 -0.99 13.53
N ASN A 162 -18.60 -0.20 13.74
CA ASN A 162 -19.62 0.14 12.76
C ASN A 162 -19.07 0.97 11.57
N MET A 163 -17.87 1.56 11.70
CA MET A 163 -17.22 2.25 10.58
C MET A 163 -16.80 1.32 9.45
N LYS A 164 -16.84 0.00 9.66
CA LYS A 164 -16.52 -0.99 8.62
C LYS A 164 -17.40 -0.82 7.39
N ASP A 165 -18.67 -0.52 7.58
CA ASP A 165 -19.64 -0.37 6.48
C ASP A 165 -19.42 0.93 5.70
N PHE A 166 -18.67 1.88 6.27
CA PHE A 166 -18.32 3.16 5.65
C PHE A 166 -17.02 3.11 4.82
N ILE A 167 -16.34 1.97 4.79
CA ILE A 167 -15.17 1.76 3.94
C ILE A 167 -15.69 1.40 2.54
N PRO A 168 -15.42 2.22 1.50
CA PRO A 168 -15.87 1.89 0.15
C PRO A 168 -15.17 0.61 -0.31
N ASP A 169 -15.92 -0.31 -0.92
CA ASP A 169 -15.37 -1.54 -1.50
C ASP A 169 -14.58 -1.30 -2.80
N ASP A 170 -14.80 -0.15 -3.43
CA ASP A 170 -14.12 0.26 -4.66
C ASP A 170 -13.39 1.60 -4.45
N HIS A 171 -12.10 1.62 -4.73
CA HIS A 171 -11.27 2.82 -4.63
C HIS A 171 -11.55 3.85 -5.73
N LEU A 172 -12.26 3.46 -6.79
CA LEU A 172 -12.67 4.32 -7.91
C LEU A 172 -14.02 5.00 -7.64
N LEU A 173 -14.76 4.55 -6.61
CA LEU A 173 -16.12 5.03 -6.35
C LEU A 173 -16.08 6.53 -6.00
N PRO A 174 -16.78 7.40 -6.74
CA PRO A 174 -16.82 8.83 -6.44
C PRO A 174 -17.48 9.11 -5.09
N LEU A 175 -17.01 10.13 -4.36
CA LEU A 175 -17.55 10.47 -3.02
C LEU A 175 -19.07 10.69 -3.02
N LYS A 176 -19.64 11.26 -4.09
CA LYS A 176 -21.09 11.48 -4.21
C LYS A 176 -21.90 10.17 -4.25
N ASP A 177 -21.26 9.07 -4.63
CA ASP A 177 -21.87 7.76 -4.79
C ASP A 177 -21.57 6.86 -3.57
N TRP A 178 -20.91 7.39 -2.53
CA TRP A 178 -20.72 6.69 -1.26
C TRP A 178 -22.00 6.82 -0.46
N VAL A 179 -22.79 5.75 -0.48
CA VAL A 179 -24.11 5.69 0.13
C VAL A 179 -24.15 4.46 1.03
N VAL A 180 -24.27 4.66 2.34
CA VAL A 180 -24.31 3.59 3.35
C VAL A 180 -25.58 3.71 4.17
N PRO A 181 -26.41 2.65 4.21
CA PRO A 181 -27.48 2.54 5.17
C PRO A 181 -26.89 2.40 6.58
N GLY A 182 -27.17 3.36 7.45
CA GLY A 182 -26.78 3.30 8.84
C GLY A 182 -27.70 2.40 9.66
N PRO A 183 -27.28 2.06 10.90
CA PRO A 183 -28.04 1.20 11.80
C PRO A 183 -29.38 1.80 12.25
N ASP A 184 -29.56 3.11 12.10
CA ASP A 184 -30.80 3.83 12.36
C ASP A 184 -31.74 3.86 11.14
N GLY A 185 -31.41 3.14 10.05
CA GLY A 185 -32.17 3.11 8.81
C GLY A 185 -32.01 4.36 7.95
N LYS A 186 -31.15 5.31 8.34
CA LYS A 186 -30.84 6.50 7.54
C LYS A 186 -29.76 6.21 6.52
N VAL A 187 -29.77 6.97 5.45
CA VAL A 187 -28.71 6.95 4.44
C VAL A 187 -27.70 8.04 4.77
N TYR A 188 -26.43 7.65 4.87
CA TYR A 188 -25.33 8.58 5.07
C TYR A 188 -24.63 8.81 3.72
N THR A 189 -24.13 10.03 3.49
CA THR A 189 -23.28 10.37 2.33
C THR A 189 -22.14 11.32 2.73
N PRO A 190 -20.94 11.30 2.10
CA PRO A 190 -19.83 12.24 2.34
C PRO A 190 -20.18 13.73 2.33
N GLY A 191 -21.30 14.10 1.69
CA GLY A 191 -21.82 15.47 1.65
C GLY A 191 -22.69 15.87 2.85
N ASP A 192 -23.15 14.88 3.63
CA ASP A 192 -24.05 15.05 4.78
C ASP A 192 -23.35 14.65 6.11
N GLN A 193 -23.83 13.60 6.81
CA GLN A 193 -23.37 13.18 8.14
C GLN A 193 -22.28 12.08 8.11
N TRP A 194 -21.37 12.11 7.15
CA TRP A 194 -20.52 10.95 6.83
C TRP A 194 -19.03 11.12 7.07
N PRO A 195 -18.47 10.11 7.75
CA PRO A 195 -18.88 9.82 9.12
C PRO A 195 -18.80 11.13 9.94
N PRO A 196 -19.49 11.27 11.09
CA PRO A 196 -19.29 12.45 11.93
C PRO A 196 -17.80 12.59 12.20
N GLN A 197 -17.19 13.76 11.91
CA GLN A 197 -15.74 13.97 12.03
C GLN A 197 -15.22 13.55 13.42
N GLU A 198 -16.07 13.66 14.44
CA GLU A 198 -15.86 13.19 15.80
C GLU A 198 -15.52 11.69 15.91
N THR A 199 -15.94 10.84 14.97
CA THR A 199 -15.65 9.38 14.97
C THR A 199 -14.21 9.05 14.59
N VAL A 200 -13.55 9.89 13.80
CA VAL A 200 -12.13 9.69 13.42
C VAL A 200 -11.19 10.63 14.16
N LYS A 201 -11.75 11.52 14.98
CA LYS A 201 -10.98 12.51 15.74
C LYS A 201 -10.01 11.86 16.71
N GLY A 202 -8.78 12.34 16.70
CA GLY A 202 -7.65 11.81 17.46
C GLY A 202 -7.04 10.54 16.89
N THR A 203 -7.51 10.00 15.76
CA THR A 203 -6.94 8.79 15.17
C THR A 203 -5.51 9.04 14.72
N TRP A 204 -5.23 10.16 14.04
CA TRP A 204 -3.88 10.50 13.60
C TRP A 204 -2.90 10.64 14.76
N LYS A 205 -3.33 11.29 15.85
CA LYS A 205 -2.52 11.40 17.08
C LYS A 205 -2.16 10.02 17.62
N LYS A 206 -3.15 9.11 17.72
CA LYS A 206 -2.91 7.78 18.27
C LYS A 206 -2.01 6.93 17.39
N VAL A 207 -2.20 7.00 16.07
CA VAL A 207 -1.35 6.33 15.08
C VAL A 207 0.09 6.87 15.15
N SER A 208 0.25 8.18 15.29
CA SER A 208 1.56 8.81 15.44
C SER A 208 2.28 8.31 16.70
N GLU A 209 1.59 8.26 17.85
CA GLU A 209 2.16 7.71 19.10
C GLU A 209 2.66 6.27 18.94
N MET A 210 1.85 5.38 18.35
CA MET A 210 2.24 3.99 18.09
C MET A 210 3.45 3.89 17.16
N SER A 211 3.48 4.70 16.10
CA SER A 211 4.59 4.75 15.15
C SER A 211 5.88 5.28 15.76
N VAL A 212 5.81 6.19 16.73
CA VAL A 212 6.99 6.68 17.47
C VAL A 212 7.62 5.59 18.31
N GLU A 213 6.83 4.71 18.94
CA GLU A 213 7.35 3.58 19.71
C GLU A 213 8.14 2.61 18.82
N GLU A 214 7.60 2.29 17.64
CA GLU A 214 8.26 1.44 16.65
C GLU A 214 9.54 2.08 16.11
N LEU A 215 9.47 3.37 15.83
CA LEU A 215 10.61 4.14 15.38
C LEU A 215 11.72 4.17 16.45
N SER A 216 11.34 4.38 17.72
CA SER A 216 12.25 4.37 18.88
C SER A 216 12.97 3.04 19.04
N CYS A 217 12.27 1.94 18.77
CA CYS A 217 12.87 0.61 18.75
C CYS A 217 13.90 0.45 17.63
N LYS A 218 13.68 1.03 16.45
CA LYS A 218 14.67 1.04 15.36
C LYS A 218 15.87 1.93 15.71
N ALA A 219 15.61 3.17 16.10
CA ALA A 219 16.65 4.13 16.43
C ALA A 219 17.61 3.57 17.50
N ARG A 220 17.08 2.97 18.58
CA ARG A 220 17.90 2.32 19.61
C ARG A 220 18.75 1.16 19.09
N ARG A 221 18.22 0.34 18.18
CA ARG A 221 18.95 -0.79 17.59
C ARG A 221 20.08 -0.34 16.67
N GLU A 222 19.89 0.78 15.98
CA GLU A 222 20.83 1.30 14.99
C GLU A 222 21.71 2.43 15.53
N GLY A 223 21.56 2.80 16.81
CA GLY A 223 22.33 3.88 17.45
C GLY A 223 22.00 5.26 16.90
N LEU A 224 20.76 5.46 16.43
CA LEU A 224 20.28 6.71 15.83
C LEU A 224 19.53 7.56 16.87
N ASP A 225 19.46 8.87 16.62
CA ASP A 225 18.59 9.78 17.36
C ASP A 225 17.22 9.90 16.69
N ILE A 226 16.22 10.30 17.47
CA ILE A 226 14.91 10.70 16.95
C ILE A 226 14.64 12.13 17.39
N THR A 227 14.37 12.99 16.42
CA THR A 227 14.07 14.40 16.63
C THR A 227 12.63 14.70 16.22
N ASN A 228 12.01 15.63 16.95
CA ASN A 228 10.69 16.13 16.57
C ASN A 228 10.84 17.06 15.37
N ILE A 229 9.99 16.89 14.36
CA ILE A 229 9.98 17.74 13.19
C ILE A 229 8.79 18.69 13.22
N ARG A 230 9.06 19.96 12.97
CA ARG A 230 8.02 20.96 12.89
C ARG A 230 7.22 20.73 11.61
N TRP A 231 5.97 20.29 11.76
CA TRP A 231 5.03 20.30 10.66
C TRP A 231 4.64 21.74 10.35
N ASP A 232 4.84 22.13 9.10
CA ASP A 232 4.29 23.35 8.54
C ASP A 232 3.02 23.00 7.74
N PRO A 233 1.82 23.30 8.26
CA PRO A 233 0.57 23.04 7.56
C PRO A 233 0.50 23.78 6.22
N ALA A 234 1.21 24.91 6.05
CA ALA A 234 1.22 25.65 4.80
C ALA A 234 1.87 24.84 3.66
N ASN A 235 2.93 24.08 3.97
CA ASN A 235 3.65 23.26 2.99
C ASN A 235 2.85 22.02 2.57
N LEU A 236 2.10 21.42 3.50
CA LEU A 236 1.24 20.26 3.21
C LEU A 236 -0.06 20.64 2.50
N LEU A 237 -0.65 21.79 2.84
CA LEU A 237 -1.99 22.16 2.37
C LEU A 237 -1.98 23.10 1.16
N ASN A 238 -0.80 23.53 0.70
CA ASN A 238 -0.70 24.55 -0.35
C ASN A 238 -1.52 25.81 -0.03
N ARG A 239 -1.82 26.02 1.26
CA ARG A 239 -2.62 27.15 1.76
C ARG A 239 -1.66 28.24 2.18
N ARG A 240 -1.80 29.42 1.57
CA ARG A 240 -1.21 30.64 2.11
C ARG A 240 -1.89 30.93 3.45
N LEU A 241 -1.33 30.42 4.54
CA LEU A 241 -1.73 30.85 5.88
C LEU A 241 -1.23 32.29 6.04
N ASN A 242 -2.17 33.22 6.26
CA ASN A 242 -1.87 34.63 6.45
C ASN A 242 -1.02 34.83 7.73
N CYS A 243 0.22 35.29 7.54
CA CYS A 243 1.10 36.08 8.41
C CYS A 243 1.31 35.73 9.90
N PHE A 244 0.76 34.64 10.43
CA PHE A 244 1.05 34.17 11.79
C PHE A 244 1.59 32.75 11.73
N SER A 245 2.87 32.56 12.06
CA SER A 245 3.44 31.23 12.29
C SER A 245 2.81 30.67 13.57
N PRO A 246 1.92 29.65 13.50
CA PRO A 246 1.34 29.06 14.69
C PRO A 246 2.44 28.48 15.60
N SER A 247 2.17 28.43 16.90
CA SER A 247 3.03 27.68 17.84
C SER A 247 3.09 26.21 17.42
N ASP A 248 4.14 25.48 17.82
CA ASP A 248 4.31 24.07 17.42
C ASP A 248 3.14 23.20 17.87
N VAL A 249 2.57 23.49 19.05
CA VAL A 249 1.37 22.82 19.56
C VAL A 249 0.14 23.13 18.70
N ALA A 250 -0.06 24.39 18.31
CA ALA A 250 -1.19 24.77 17.45
C ALA A 250 -1.04 24.19 16.03
N ALA A 251 0.17 24.18 15.47
CA ALA A 251 0.48 23.56 14.19
C ALA A 251 0.23 22.04 14.22
N GLY A 252 0.66 21.37 15.30
CA GLY A 252 0.42 19.94 15.50
C GLY A 252 -1.06 19.59 15.61
N ASN A 253 -1.85 20.38 16.34
CA ASN A 253 -3.30 20.17 16.45
C ASN A 253 -4.01 20.40 15.10
N LEU A 254 -3.68 21.47 14.38
CA LEU A 254 -4.23 21.76 13.06
C LEU A 254 -3.95 20.62 12.07
N MET A 255 -2.73 20.10 12.07
CA MET A 255 -2.38 18.97 11.22
C MET A 255 -3.11 17.69 11.65
N GLY A 256 -3.26 17.45 12.96
CA GLY A 256 -4.05 16.34 13.48
C GLY A 256 -5.48 16.36 12.98
N ASP A 257 -6.16 17.51 13.12
CA ASP A 257 -7.54 17.69 12.66
C ASP A 257 -7.67 17.55 11.13
N GLU A 258 -6.66 17.99 10.38
CA GLU A 258 -6.61 17.84 8.93
C GLU A 258 -6.43 16.38 8.51
N MET A 259 -5.49 15.67 9.14
CA MET A 259 -5.27 14.25 8.88
C MET A 259 -6.50 13.43 9.22
N ASP A 260 -7.15 13.70 10.35
CA ASP A 260 -8.40 13.05 10.72
C ASP A 260 -9.50 13.31 9.67
N ARG A 261 -9.58 14.52 9.09
CA ARG A 261 -10.50 14.82 7.98
C ARG A 261 -10.19 14.03 6.71
N HIS A 262 -8.92 13.73 6.44
CA HIS A 262 -8.56 12.87 5.32
C HIS A 262 -8.78 11.38 5.63
N ILE A 263 -8.60 10.98 6.90
CA ILE A 263 -8.91 9.62 7.39
C ILE A 263 -10.39 9.32 7.27
N SER A 264 -11.29 10.27 7.54
CA SER A 264 -12.75 10.07 7.36
C SER A 264 -13.15 9.72 5.92
N ARG A 265 -12.29 10.03 4.95
CA ARG A 265 -12.44 9.73 3.52
C ARG A 265 -11.53 8.60 3.04
N TRP A 266 -10.89 7.87 3.97
CA TRP A 266 -9.95 6.78 3.68
C TRP A 266 -8.81 7.20 2.75
N ARG A 267 -8.29 8.43 2.92
CA ARG A 267 -7.22 9.00 2.06
C ARG A 267 -5.83 8.97 2.70
N VAL A 268 -5.71 8.47 3.93
CA VAL A 268 -4.45 8.36 4.66
C VAL A 268 -4.14 6.89 4.90
N VAL A 269 -2.94 6.47 4.55
CA VAL A 269 -2.48 5.09 4.71
C VAL A 269 -0.98 5.07 5.02
N ASN A 270 -0.51 4.06 5.75
CA ASN A 270 0.93 3.83 5.88
C ASN A 270 1.54 3.39 4.53
N LEU A 271 2.75 3.84 4.20
CA LEU A 271 3.38 3.49 2.91
C LEU A 271 3.60 1.98 2.75
N ALA A 272 3.99 1.25 3.80
CA ALA A 272 4.12 -0.21 3.74
C ALA A 272 2.77 -0.89 3.47
N ASP A 273 1.69 -0.38 4.04
CA ASP A 273 0.37 -0.95 3.84
C ASP A 273 -0.17 -0.63 2.43
N LEU A 274 0.15 0.55 1.91
CA LEU A 274 -0.17 0.95 0.53
C LEU A 274 0.48 0.00 -0.48
N ILE A 275 1.79 -0.22 -0.40
CA ILE A 275 2.53 -1.08 -1.35
C ILE A 275 2.20 -2.56 -1.22
N LYS A 276 1.64 -3.00 -0.08
CA LYS A 276 1.02 -4.32 0.05
C LYS A 276 -0.29 -4.44 -0.74
N SER A 277 -0.99 -3.33 -0.97
CA SER A 277 -2.31 -3.28 -1.60
C SER A 277 -2.30 -2.78 -3.05
N TYR A 278 -1.24 -2.07 -3.45
CA TYR A 278 -1.05 -1.43 -4.75
C TYR A 278 0.39 -1.61 -5.23
N ARG A 279 0.60 -1.56 -6.54
CA ARG A 279 1.92 -1.28 -7.12
C ARG A 279 2.01 0.22 -7.39
N LEU A 280 3.22 0.79 -7.37
CA LEU A 280 3.41 2.20 -7.65
C LEU A 280 4.32 2.35 -8.86
N SER A 281 3.98 3.28 -9.75
CA SER A 281 4.87 3.66 -10.83
C SER A 281 6.11 4.42 -10.33
N PRO A 282 7.23 4.38 -11.07
CA PRO A 282 8.44 5.16 -10.75
C PRO A 282 8.15 6.63 -10.50
N ASP A 283 7.25 7.25 -11.28
CA ASP A 283 6.88 8.65 -11.11
C ASP A 283 6.23 8.94 -9.76
N ILE A 284 5.34 8.06 -9.30
CA ILE A 284 4.73 8.19 -7.97
C ILE A 284 5.79 8.06 -6.89
N VAL A 285 6.67 7.04 -6.96
CA VAL A 285 7.69 6.83 -5.93
C VAL A 285 8.68 8.00 -5.89
N ARG A 286 9.09 8.52 -7.06
CA ARG A 286 9.91 9.72 -7.16
C ARG A 286 9.24 10.93 -6.51
N HIS A 287 7.95 11.15 -6.76
CA HIS A 287 7.21 12.25 -6.10
C HIS A 287 7.13 12.11 -4.58
N LEU A 288 7.00 10.88 -4.06
CA LEU A 288 7.01 10.63 -2.62
C LEU A 288 8.40 10.85 -2.02
N GLU A 289 9.45 10.48 -2.73
CA GLU A 289 10.85 10.73 -2.35
C GLU A 289 11.19 12.23 -2.39
N ASP A 290 10.70 12.96 -3.39
CA ASP A 290 10.81 14.42 -3.45
C ASP A 290 10.10 15.08 -2.27
N ASP A 291 8.89 14.61 -1.91
CA ASP A 291 8.18 15.09 -0.72
C ASP A 291 8.99 14.78 0.56
N ALA A 292 9.64 13.62 0.66
CA ALA A 292 10.54 13.30 1.77
C ALA A 292 11.72 14.27 1.89
N ASN A 293 12.41 14.51 0.77
CA ASN A 293 13.57 15.41 0.72
C ASN A 293 13.15 16.84 1.09
N MET A 294 11.98 17.29 0.62
CA MET A 294 11.44 18.60 1.01
C MET A 294 11.16 18.69 2.52
N ILE A 295 10.61 17.63 3.11
CA ILE A 295 10.34 17.58 4.56
C ILE A 295 11.66 17.63 5.34
N THR A 296 12.65 16.82 4.98
CA THR A 296 13.93 16.76 5.69
C THR A 296 14.75 18.04 5.52
N ASP A 297 14.79 18.61 4.30
CA ASP A 297 15.44 19.89 4.02
C ASP A 297 14.85 21.04 4.85
N ALA A 298 13.53 21.06 5.04
CA ALA A 298 12.87 22.04 5.88
C ALA A 298 13.29 21.87 7.35
N CYS A 299 13.38 20.62 7.83
CA CYS A 299 13.83 20.33 9.19
C CYS A 299 15.27 20.80 9.43
N ASP A 300 16.16 20.57 8.47
CA ASP A 300 17.57 20.99 8.56
C ASP A 300 17.72 22.52 8.52
N LYS A 301 16.85 23.23 7.78
CA LYS A 301 16.87 24.69 7.68
C LYS A 301 16.32 25.39 8.93
N PHE A 302 15.31 24.82 9.58
CA PHE A 302 14.58 25.45 10.69
C PHE A 302 14.90 24.87 12.07
N GLY A 303 15.68 23.79 12.14
CA GLY A 303 16.13 23.22 13.40
C GLY A 303 17.08 24.16 14.17
N PRO A 304 17.17 24.05 15.50
CA PRO A 304 18.29 24.64 16.24
C PRO A 304 19.60 24.17 15.59
N ARG A 305 20.66 25.00 15.61
CA ARG A 305 21.99 24.82 14.94
C ARG A 305 22.76 23.51 15.25
N LEU A 306 22.08 22.52 15.79
CA LEU A 306 22.53 21.15 15.91
C LEU A 306 22.62 20.51 14.53
N ARG A 307 23.64 19.70 14.41
CA ARG A 307 24.37 19.41 13.19
C ARG A 307 23.93 18.01 12.75
N TYR A 308 22.61 17.85 12.59
CA TYR A 308 21.96 16.57 12.31
C TYR A 308 21.61 16.48 10.83
N ASP A 309 21.84 15.30 10.25
CA ASP A 309 21.30 14.96 8.93
C ASP A 309 19.98 14.20 9.16
N HIS A 310 18.83 14.86 8.91
CA HIS A 310 17.52 14.23 9.04
C HIS A 310 17.20 13.36 7.82
N TYR A 311 16.58 12.21 8.04
CA TYR A 311 16.09 11.39 6.93
C TYR A 311 14.85 10.57 7.32
N ILE A 312 14.14 10.12 6.28
CA ILE A 312 13.04 9.16 6.38
C ILE A 312 13.59 7.81 5.95
N GLY A 313 13.74 6.89 6.90
CA GLY A 313 14.41 5.60 6.68
C GLY A 313 13.60 4.40 7.19
N ASN A 314 12.32 4.61 7.49
CA ASN A 314 11.47 3.56 8.02
C ASN A 314 10.00 3.75 7.65
N TYR A 315 9.34 2.65 7.33
CA TYR A 315 7.90 2.65 7.04
C TYR A 315 7.04 3.14 8.22
N ALA A 316 7.46 2.97 9.48
CA ALA A 316 6.74 3.51 10.63
C ALA A 316 6.62 5.04 10.59
N GLN A 317 7.52 5.72 9.89
CA GLN A 317 7.49 7.17 9.72
C GLN A 317 6.71 7.62 8.50
N ALA A 318 6.56 6.76 7.49
CA ALA A 318 6.10 7.13 6.16
C ALA A 318 4.60 6.81 5.97
N TYR A 319 3.80 7.86 5.82
CA TYR A 319 2.39 7.80 5.47
C TYR A 319 2.16 8.47 4.12
N VAL A 320 1.13 8.04 3.42
CA VAL A 320 0.71 8.58 2.13
C VAL A 320 -0.67 9.18 2.27
N LEU A 321 -0.79 10.42 1.82
CA LEU A 321 -2.03 11.16 1.72
C LEU A 321 -2.44 11.26 0.25
N LEU A 322 -3.61 10.75 -0.10
CA LEU A 322 -4.26 11.05 -1.38
C LEU A 322 -4.92 12.44 -1.29
N GLN A 323 -4.23 13.43 -1.85
CA GLN A 323 -4.64 14.83 -1.86
C GLN A 323 -5.32 15.19 -3.18
N PHE A 324 -6.37 16.01 -3.09
CA PHE A 324 -7.04 16.62 -4.23
C PHE A 324 -6.85 18.13 -4.17
N THR A 325 -6.82 18.80 -5.33
CA THR A 325 -6.96 20.27 -5.35
C THR A 325 -8.34 20.68 -4.84
N GLU A 326 -8.51 21.94 -4.43
CA GLU A 326 -9.78 22.43 -3.86
C GLU A 326 -10.98 22.19 -4.79
N ARG A 327 -10.75 22.19 -6.10
CA ARG A 327 -11.76 21.92 -7.14
C ARG A 327 -11.85 20.47 -7.57
N GLY A 328 -11.00 19.58 -7.05
CA GLY A 328 -10.92 18.17 -7.45
C GLY A 328 -10.36 17.95 -8.87
N GLU A 329 -9.80 18.98 -9.50
CA GLU A 329 -9.29 18.93 -10.87
C GLU A 329 -8.02 18.07 -10.99
N ARG A 330 -7.25 17.94 -9.91
CA ARG A 330 -6.00 17.18 -9.85
C ARG A 330 -5.93 16.39 -8.55
N SER A 331 -5.18 15.29 -8.58
CA SER A 331 -4.90 14.51 -7.38
C SER A 331 -3.47 14.00 -7.35
N ARG A 332 -2.89 13.92 -6.15
CA ARG A 332 -1.51 13.48 -5.94
C ARG A 332 -1.41 12.65 -4.66
N LEU A 333 -0.56 11.63 -4.69
CA LEU A 333 -0.06 10.99 -3.48
C LEU A 333 1.06 11.85 -2.89
N ARG A 334 0.82 12.36 -1.68
CA ARG A 334 1.80 13.14 -0.90
C ARG A 334 2.39 12.28 0.19
N LEU A 335 3.70 12.37 0.40
CA LEU A 335 4.28 11.82 1.61
C LEU A 335 3.93 12.72 2.79
N VAL A 336 3.45 12.09 3.87
CA VAL A 336 3.25 12.70 5.18
C VAL A 336 4.05 11.87 6.17
N THR A 337 4.74 12.52 7.09
CA THR A 337 5.46 11.83 8.16
C THR A 337 4.69 11.88 9.46
N ILE A 338 5.01 11.01 10.42
CA ILE A 338 4.73 11.28 11.86
C ILE A 338 5.60 12.48 12.32
N PRO A 339 5.33 13.14 13.46
CA PRO A 339 6.05 14.37 13.84
C PRO A 339 7.45 14.08 14.40
N TRP A 340 8.11 13.04 13.88
CA TRP A 340 9.39 12.52 14.33
C TRP A 340 10.21 11.95 13.16
N CYS A 341 11.45 12.42 13.02
CA CYS A 341 12.41 11.95 12.02
C CYS A 341 13.57 11.19 12.67
N LEU A 342 14.23 10.33 11.88
CA LEU A 342 15.53 9.79 12.27
C LEU A 342 16.56 10.87 12.01
N ALA A 343 17.49 11.02 12.95
CA ALA A 343 18.56 11.98 12.87
C ALA A 343 19.88 11.31 13.22
N ASN A 344 20.94 11.69 12.50
CA ASN A 344 22.29 11.26 12.80
C ASN A 344 23.15 12.43 13.23
N GLY A 345 23.89 12.24 14.32
CA GLY A 345 24.97 13.16 14.67
C GLY A 345 26.05 13.15 13.59
N VAL A 346 26.62 14.33 13.32
CA VAL A 346 27.71 14.64 12.36
C VAL A 346 28.76 13.55 12.09
N GLU A 347 29.11 12.77 13.11
CA GLU A 347 30.17 11.75 13.01
C GLU A 347 29.71 10.49 12.26
N LEU A 348 28.40 10.28 12.12
CA LEU A 348 27.76 9.16 11.42
C LEU A 348 27.03 9.67 10.17
N ARG A 349 27.77 10.15 9.16
CA ARG A 349 27.18 10.49 7.87
C ARG A 349 26.67 9.25 7.16
N THR A 350 25.36 9.03 7.18
CA THR A 350 24.69 7.94 6.45
C THR A 350 23.97 8.48 5.21
N LEU A 351 24.70 9.10 4.28
CA LEU A 351 24.19 9.45 2.95
C LEU A 351 23.51 8.25 2.25
N GLY A 352 23.83 7.02 2.65
CA GLY A 352 23.22 5.79 2.12
C GLY A 352 21.93 5.31 2.78
N ALA A 353 21.56 5.74 4.00
CA ALA A 353 20.43 5.12 4.71
C ALA A 353 19.06 5.53 4.15
N GLY A 354 18.88 6.81 3.81
CA GLY A 354 17.67 7.29 3.12
C GLY A 354 17.55 6.71 1.71
N VAL A 355 18.67 6.65 0.97
CA VAL A 355 18.73 6.06 -0.38
C VAL A 355 18.33 4.58 -0.34
N ALA A 356 18.93 3.80 0.58
CA ALA A 356 18.61 2.38 0.74
C ALA A 356 17.13 2.15 1.10
N PHE A 357 16.52 3.03 1.90
CA PHE A 357 15.10 2.97 2.18
C PHE A 357 14.26 3.18 0.92
N TRP A 358 14.56 4.18 0.09
CA TRP A 358 13.82 4.42 -1.16
C TRP A 358 14.06 3.35 -2.23
N ASP A 359 15.25 2.76 -2.29
CA ASP A 359 15.51 1.57 -3.11
C ASP A 359 14.63 0.40 -2.69
N GLN A 360 14.51 0.15 -1.38
CA GLN A 360 13.59 -0.85 -0.84
C GLN A 360 12.14 -0.52 -1.17
N VAL A 361 11.71 0.75 -1.06
CA VAL A 361 10.36 1.18 -1.44
C VAL A 361 10.07 0.90 -2.91
N ARG A 362 11.00 1.20 -3.82
CA ARG A 362 10.83 0.92 -5.26
C ARG A 362 10.67 -0.57 -5.54
N ALA A 363 11.48 -1.39 -4.88
CA ALA A 363 11.40 -2.86 -4.99
C ALA A 363 10.06 -3.38 -4.45
N ASP A 364 9.66 -2.99 -3.24
CA ASP A 364 8.42 -3.44 -2.61
C ASP A 364 7.16 -2.98 -3.38
N ALA A 365 7.21 -1.77 -3.94
CA ALA A 365 6.16 -1.19 -4.77
C ALA A 365 6.05 -1.84 -6.16
N GLY A 366 7.01 -2.67 -6.56
CA GLY A 366 7.02 -3.32 -7.88
C GLY A 366 7.14 -2.33 -9.03
N CYS A 367 8.00 -1.30 -8.89
CA CYS A 367 8.17 -0.27 -9.91
C CYS A 367 8.62 -0.83 -11.27
N ASP A 368 9.41 -1.91 -11.28
CA ASP A 368 9.93 -2.56 -12.50
C ASP A 368 8.84 -3.22 -13.35
N ASP A 369 7.65 -3.45 -12.77
CA ASP A 369 6.51 -4.05 -13.48
C ASP A 369 5.75 -3.03 -14.34
N VAL A 370 6.10 -1.73 -14.30
CA VAL A 370 5.43 -0.68 -15.11
C VAL A 370 5.61 -0.88 -16.61
N ILE A 371 6.65 -1.61 -17.05
CA ILE A 371 6.98 -1.81 -18.47
C ILE A 371 5.80 -2.42 -19.24
N ASP A 372 4.93 -3.19 -18.57
CA ASP A 372 3.76 -3.83 -19.18
C ASP A 372 2.49 -2.95 -19.16
N TYR A 373 2.62 -1.67 -18.82
CA TYR A 373 1.49 -0.73 -18.72
C TYR A 373 1.66 0.45 -19.68
N LEU A 374 0.54 0.90 -20.24
CA LEU A 374 0.53 2.05 -21.14
C LEU A 374 0.87 3.31 -20.35
N ASP A 375 1.72 4.15 -20.93
CA ASP A 375 1.85 5.52 -20.46
C ASP A 375 0.59 6.30 -20.78
N TYR A 376 0.09 7.03 -19.78
CA TYR A 376 -1.09 7.85 -19.93
C TYR A 376 -0.90 8.99 -20.94
N SER A 377 0.34 9.40 -21.21
CA SER A 377 0.66 10.34 -22.29
C SER A 377 0.29 9.80 -23.69
N ALA A 378 0.17 8.49 -23.85
CA ALA A 378 -0.18 7.83 -25.11
C ALA A 378 -1.67 7.50 -25.23
N VAL A 379 -2.47 7.70 -24.16
CA VAL A 379 -3.84 7.19 -24.06
C VAL A 379 -4.79 8.31 -23.64
N LYS A 380 -5.36 9.00 -24.64
CA LYS A 380 -6.70 9.58 -24.50
C LYS A 380 -7.70 8.44 -24.51
N ASP A 381 -7.83 7.70 -23.42
CA ASP A 381 -9.07 6.94 -23.23
C ASP A 381 -10.13 8.01 -22.92
N GLY A 382 -10.97 8.35 -23.87
CA GLY A 382 -11.96 7.40 -24.33
C GLY A 382 -13.04 7.29 -23.25
N VAL A 383 -13.51 8.44 -22.73
CA VAL A 383 -14.92 8.57 -22.39
C VAL A 383 -15.64 8.23 -23.68
N GLY A 384 -16.02 6.97 -23.80
CA GLY A 384 -16.99 6.56 -24.79
C GLY A 384 -18.18 7.48 -24.58
N ASN A 385 -18.40 8.37 -25.55
CA ASN A 385 -19.73 8.80 -25.90
C ASN A 385 -20.57 7.52 -26.07
N SER A 386 -21.23 7.10 -25.00
CA SER A 386 -22.47 6.35 -25.13
C SER A 386 -23.49 7.36 -25.66
N SER A 387 -23.52 7.47 -26.99
CA SER A 387 -24.49 8.25 -27.75
C SER A 387 -25.92 7.84 -27.43
N LYS A 388 -26.79 8.86 -27.51
CA LYS A 388 -28.18 8.87 -28.01
C LYS A 388 -28.94 7.54 -28.12
#